data_AF-A0A1Y3YR44-F1
#
_entry.id   AF-A0A1Y3YR44-F1
#
_cell.length_a   1.000
_cell.length_b   1.000
_cell.length_c   1.000
_cell.angle_alpha   90.00
_cell.angle_beta   90.00
_cell.angle_gamma   90.00
#
_symmetry.space_group_name_H-M   'P 1'
#
loop_
_entity.id
_entity.type
_entity.pdbx_description
1 polymer ?
#
loop_
_entity_poly.entity_id
_entity_poly.type
_entity_poly.pdbx_seq_one_letter_code
_entity_poly.pdbx_strand_id
1 'polypeptide(L)'
;MSETYCGKSCQTCGYRAETSCRGCLEEASRECKLALCCRQKGHKTCDSCTYNTQCGMYRGRDTAPQYRLAQKKAELEYQQELRERGSFLAKWIWVLFWLFIPANIASVIVQWMPSIQVVGYLLDFACGVVYGVVLLRIASRAEGYRWAGILILITALLDGGAIFISNEALALTVSLCSAILSFFSCYNEFNAHADVLAGLDNELSDQWRKLWKWMLIATIAMIVGVIFTVIVIGALVFLAAIIALLVIGILKLVYLFRTAQTFQDVAAR
;
A
#
# COMPACT_ATOMS: atom_id res chain seq x y z
N MET A 1 31.59 10.08 46.84
CA MET A 1 31.04 8.78 46.38
C MET A 1 30.39 9.04 45.03
N SER A 2 30.78 8.33 43.99
CA SER A 2 30.24 8.51 42.64
C SER A 2 28.78 8.06 42.62
N GLU A 3 27.86 8.98 42.33
CA GLU A 3 26.41 8.75 42.34
C GLU A 3 25.93 7.89 41.15
N THR A 4 26.80 7.51 40.22
CA THR A 4 26.44 6.79 38.98
C THR A 4 27.60 5.93 38.44
N TYR A 5 27.28 4.95 37.60
CA TYR A 5 28.27 4.06 36.97
C TYR A 5 29.32 4.79 36.12
N CYS A 6 28.95 5.90 35.47
CA CYS A 6 29.81 6.64 34.55
C CYS A 6 30.45 7.90 35.18
N GLY A 7 30.22 8.13 36.48
CA GLY A 7 30.75 9.28 37.23
C GLY A 7 30.04 10.61 36.98
N LYS A 8 29.02 10.66 36.10
CA LYS A 8 28.22 11.87 35.82
C LYS A 8 26.88 11.84 36.56
N SER A 9 26.42 12.96 37.11
CA SER A 9 25.09 13.00 37.72
C SER A 9 24.00 12.85 36.65
N CYS A 10 23.17 11.82 36.79
CA CYS A 10 21.98 11.66 35.95
C CYS A 10 20.93 12.73 36.27
N GLN A 11 20.95 13.33 37.47
CA GLN A 11 19.95 14.30 37.90
C GLN A 11 20.07 15.64 37.19
N THR A 12 21.30 16.07 36.89
CA THR A 12 21.59 17.34 36.20
C THR A 12 21.69 17.19 34.68
N CYS A 13 21.43 16.00 34.14
CA CYS A 13 21.48 15.75 32.71
C CYS A 13 20.30 16.45 31.99
N GLY A 14 20.59 17.43 31.13
CA GLY A 14 19.56 18.14 30.35
C GLY A 14 18.71 17.23 29.44
N TYR A 15 19.25 16.08 29.04
CA TYR A 15 18.53 15.09 28.23
C TYR A 15 17.62 14.17 29.04
N ARG A 16 17.61 14.24 30.39
CA ARG A 16 16.88 13.30 31.24
C ARG A 16 15.37 13.34 30.99
N ALA A 17 14.81 14.54 30.90
CA ALA A 17 13.39 14.75 30.65
C ALA A 17 12.97 14.25 29.26
N GLU A 18 13.70 14.64 28.21
CA GLU A 18 13.38 14.27 26.82
C GLU A 18 13.58 12.78 26.54
N THR A 19 14.56 12.14 27.17
CA THR A 19 14.80 10.70 26.99
C THR A 19 13.98 9.83 27.93
N SER A 20 13.19 10.41 28.84
CA SER A 20 12.48 9.69 29.92
C SER A 20 13.42 8.78 30.74
N CYS A 21 14.68 9.21 30.92
CA CYS A 21 15.71 8.43 31.58
C CYS A 21 15.49 8.43 33.09
N ARG A 22 15.18 7.26 33.66
CA ARG A 22 14.93 7.14 35.11
C ARG A 22 16.20 7.20 35.95
N GLY A 23 17.34 6.83 35.36
CA GLY A 23 18.67 6.94 35.99
C GLY A 23 19.41 5.60 35.97
N CYS A 24 20.73 5.64 35.86
CA CYS A 24 21.53 4.44 35.59
C CYS A 24 21.59 3.42 36.74
N LEU A 25 21.28 3.82 37.98
CA LEU A 25 21.27 2.94 39.15
C LEU A 25 19.93 2.24 39.36
N GLU A 26 18.84 2.71 38.74
CA GLU A 26 17.55 2.04 38.87
C GLU A 26 17.54 0.72 38.10
N GLU A 27 17.12 -0.38 38.72
CA GLU A 27 17.13 -1.70 38.09
C GLU A 27 16.34 -1.75 36.79
N ALA A 28 15.25 -0.98 36.70
CA ALA A 28 14.40 -0.83 35.52
C ALA A 28 15.03 -0.04 34.36
N SER A 29 16.15 0.67 34.57
CA SER A 29 16.86 1.39 33.51
C SER A 29 17.58 0.41 32.58
N ARG A 30 16.92 0.02 31.48
CA ARG A 30 17.50 -0.82 30.41
C ARG A 30 18.18 -0.02 29.29
N GLU A 31 17.99 1.30 29.24
CA GLU A 31 18.44 2.12 28.10
C GLU A 31 19.94 2.46 28.12
N CYS A 32 20.61 2.37 29.28
CA CYS A 32 22.03 2.70 29.40
C CYS A 32 22.92 1.44 29.26
N LYS A 33 23.51 1.26 28.07
CA LYS A 33 24.44 0.14 27.78
C LYS A 33 25.64 0.08 28.75
N LEU A 34 26.15 1.22 29.19
CA LEU A 34 27.22 1.32 30.20
C LEU A 34 26.78 0.75 31.56
N ALA A 35 25.58 1.11 32.01
CA ALA A 35 25.03 0.61 33.26
C ALA A 35 24.78 -0.90 33.19
N LEU A 36 24.25 -1.38 32.06
CA LEU A 36 24.04 -2.81 31.80
C LEU A 36 25.37 -3.59 31.87
N CYS A 37 26.41 -3.07 31.21
CA CYS A 37 27.74 -3.68 31.22
C CYS A 37 28.34 -3.73 32.63
N CYS A 38 28.27 -2.63 33.39
CA CYS A 38 28.75 -2.59 34.77
C CYS A 38 28.03 -3.60 35.67
N ARG A 39 26.70 -3.73 35.55
CA ARG A 39 25.93 -4.72 36.31
C ARG A 39 26.30 -6.14 35.95
N GLN A 40 26.36 -6.46 34.65
CA GLN A 40 26.72 -7.79 34.17
C GLN A 40 28.13 -8.21 34.61
N LYS A 41 29.06 -7.26 34.70
CA LYS A 41 30.44 -7.51 35.12
C LYS A 41 30.69 -7.29 36.63
N GLY A 42 29.66 -6.95 37.40
CA GLY A 42 29.78 -6.75 38.86
C GLY A 42 30.55 -5.50 39.29
N HIS A 43 30.74 -4.52 38.40
CA HIS A 43 31.46 -3.28 38.71
C HIS A 43 30.54 -2.22 39.31
N LYS A 44 30.98 -1.59 40.41
CA LYS A 44 30.25 -0.46 41.04
C LYS A 44 30.32 0.82 40.20
N THR A 45 31.44 1.03 39.50
CA THR A 45 31.64 2.12 38.52
C THR A 45 32.52 1.66 37.37
N CYS A 46 32.45 2.37 36.24
CA CYS A 46 33.36 2.16 35.12
C CYS A 46 34.82 2.39 35.50
N ASP A 47 35.09 3.23 36.49
CA ASP A 47 36.45 3.51 36.96
C ASP A 47 37.09 2.29 37.65
N SER A 48 36.27 1.39 38.23
CA SER A 48 36.74 0.13 38.82
C SER A 48 37.11 -0.96 37.79
N CYS A 49 36.94 -0.68 36.50
CA CYS A 49 37.26 -1.61 35.41
C CYS A 49 38.68 -1.36 34.89
N THR A 50 39.49 -2.42 34.84
CA THR A 50 40.89 -2.38 34.35
C THR A 50 41.02 -1.84 32.92
N TYR A 51 39.98 -2.01 32.10
CA TYR A 51 39.96 -1.60 30.69
C TYR A 51 39.34 -0.22 30.45
N ASN A 52 39.11 0.60 31.49
CA ASN A 52 38.40 1.87 31.35
C ASN A 52 39.04 2.84 30.33
N THR A 53 40.37 2.86 30.23
CA THR A 53 41.15 3.77 29.38
C THR A 53 41.03 3.44 27.89
N GLN A 54 40.76 2.17 27.56
CA GLN A 54 40.59 1.66 26.19
C GLN A 54 39.12 1.39 25.84
N CYS A 55 38.19 1.56 26.79
CA CYS A 55 36.78 1.28 26.57
C CYS A 55 36.12 2.37 25.71
N GLY A 56 35.83 2.05 24.44
CA GLY A 56 35.10 2.95 23.54
C GLY A 56 33.72 3.37 24.07
N MET A 57 33.04 2.47 24.81
CA MET A 57 31.74 2.77 25.43
C MET A 57 31.86 3.82 26.54
N TYR A 58 32.91 3.75 27.36
CA TYR A 58 33.18 4.73 28.42
C TYR A 58 33.68 6.07 27.87
N ARG A 59 34.50 6.06 26.80
CA ARG A 59 34.91 7.28 26.08
C ARG A 59 33.72 7.99 25.42
N GLY A 60 32.79 7.24 24.84
CA GLY A 60 31.58 7.76 24.20
C GLY A 60 30.42 8.11 25.15
N ARG A 61 30.63 8.11 26.47
CA ARG A 61 29.56 8.36 27.47
C ARG A 61 28.92 9.74 27.35
N ASP A 62 29.63 10.69 26.74
CA ASP A 62 29.24 12.10 26.62
C ASP A 62 28.26 12.32 25.47
N THR A 63 28.45 11.62 24.37
CA THR A 63 27.61 11.71 23.16
C THR A 63 26.48 10.67 23.16
N ALA A 64 26.56 9.64 24.01
CA ALA A 64 25.53 8.60 24.12
C ALA A 64 24.09 9.13 24.36
N PRO A 65 23.84 10.17 25.19
CA PRO A 65 22.49 10.72 25.37
C PRO A 65 21.96 11.37 24.09
N GLN A 66 22.81 12.12 23.38
CA GLN A 66 22.46 12.79 22.13
C GLN A 66 22.12 11.77 21.03
N TYR A 67 22.91 10.70 20.90
CA TYR A 67 22.64 9.65 19.93
C TYR A 67 21.29 8.94 20.18
N ARG A 68 20.97 8.64 21.45
CA ARG A 68 19.66 8.07 21.80
C ARG A 68 18.50 9.01 21.48
N LEU A 69 18.67 10.31 21.76
CA LEU A 69 17.66 11.31 21.45
C LEU A 69 17.45 11.41 19.93
N ALA A 70 18.53 11.44 19.15
CA ALA A 70 18.47 11.47 17.69
C ALA A 70 17.78 10.22 17.14
N GLN A 71 18.06 9.03 17.69
CA GLN A 71 17.35 7.80 17.32
C GLN A 71 15.85 7.87 17.65
N LYS A 72 15.48 8.31 18.86
CA LYS A 72 14.06 8.46 19.24
C LYS A 72 13.35 9.47 18.33
N LYS A 73 13.99 10.59 18.00
CA LYS A 73 13.43 11.61 17.07
C LYS A 73 13.25 11.03 15.68
N ALA A 74 14.27 10.36 15.12
CA ALA A 74 14.19 9.72 13.81
C ALA A 74 13.10 8.63 13.77
N GLU A 75 12.96 7.84 14.84
CA GLU A 75 11.89 6.83 14.95
C GLU A 75 10.50 7.48 15.01
N LEU A 76 10.34 8.56 15.79
CA LEU A 76 9.08 9.31 15.86
C LEU A 76 8.74 9.97 14.52
N GLU A 77 9.70 10.61 13.86
CA GLU A 77 9.53 11.22 12.53
C GLU A 77 9.13 10.17 11.50
N TYR A 78 9.80 9.02 11.50
CA TYR A 78 9.45 7.89 10.63
C TYR A 78 8.04 7.35 10.90
N GLN A 79 7.66 7.19 12.17
CA GLN A 79 6.30 6.75 12.54
C GLN A 79 5.24 7.78 12.15
N GLN A 80 5.52 9.08 12.32
CA GLN A 80 4.62 10.15 11.88
C GLN A 80 4.43 10.13 10.36
N GLU A 81 5.52 10.00 9.60
CA GLU A 81 5.44 9.90 8.14
C GLU A 81 4.63 8.68 7.71
N LEU A 82 4.82 7.54 8.39
CA LEU A 82 4.07 6.32 8.11
C LEU A 82 2.57 6.48 8.40
N ARG A 83 2.20 7.13 9.51
CA ARG A 83 0.81 7.44 9.86
C ARG A 83 0.16 8.39 8.87
N GLU A 84 0.86 9.46 8.47
CA GLU A 84 0.36 10.42 7.50
C GLU A 84 0.10 9.74 6.15
N ARG A 85 1.07 8.97 5.66
CA ARG A 85 0.94 8.18 4.43
C ARG A 85 -0.21 7.17 4.55
N GLY A 86 -0.30 6.46 5.67
CA GLY A 86 -1.36 5.49 5.95
C GLY A 86 -2.75 6.13 5.94
N SER A 87 -2.93 7.27 6.62
CA SER A 87 -4.21 7.98 6.68
C SER A 87 -4.67 8.44 5.29
N PHE A 88 -3.74 8.93 4.48
CA PHE A 88 -4.01 9.35 3.11
C PHE A 88 -4.41 8.16 2.23
N LEU A 89 -3.62 7.09 2.25
CA LEU A 89 -3.87 5.89 1.45
C LEU A 89 -5.18 5.21 1.87
N ALA A 90 -5.42 5.04 3.18
CA ALA A 90 -6.67 4.47 3.70
C ALA A 90 -7.89 5.20 3.17
N LYS A 91 -7.89 6.54 3.21
CA LYS A 91 -9.00 7.37 2.74
C LYS A 91 -9.30 7.14 1.27
N TRP A 92 -8.29 7.19 0.40
CA TRP A 92 -8.51 7.10 -1.05
C TRP A 92 -8.74 5.67 -1.53
N ILE A 93 -8.15 4.66 -0.89
CA ILE A 93 -8.44 3.26 -1.19
C ILE A 93 -9.86 2.90 -0.75
N TRP A 94 -10.36 3.47 0.36
CA TRP A 94 -11.78 3.38 0.71
C TRP A 94 -12.70 3.97 -0.37
N VAL A 95 -12.32 5.10 -0.94
CA VAL A 95 -13.07 5.69 -2.07
C VAL A 95 -13.06 4.74 -3.28
N LEU A 96 -11.91 4.14 -3.62
CA LEU A 96 -11.84 3.15 -4.71
C LEU A 96 -12.74 1.94 -4.46
N PHE A 97 -12.78 1.41 -3.23
CA PHE A 97 -13.68 0.32 -2.86
C PHE A 97 -15.14 0.67 -3.13
N TRP A 98 -15.59 1.84 -2.63
CA TRP A 98 -16.98 2.26 -2.80
C TRP A 98 -17.32 2.62 -4.24
N LEU A 99 -16.34 3.06 -5.03
CA LEU A 99 -16.50 3.39 -6.44
C LEU A 99 -16.49 2.16 -7.34
N PHE A 100 -15.80 1.08 -6.95
CA PHE A 100 -15.76 -0.15 -7.71
C PHE A 100 -17.14 -0.81 -7.81
N ILE A 101 -17.96 -0.74 -6.76
CA ILE A 101 -19.33 -1.30 -6.74
C ILE A 101 -20.23 -0.67 -7.82
N PRO A 102 -20.49 0.66 -7.85
CA PRO A 102 -21.35 1.27 -8.85
C PRO A 102 -20.78 1.18 -10.27
N ALA A 103 -19.46 1.18 -10.46
CA ALA A 103 -18.84 0.98 -11.77
C ALA A 103 -19.20 -0.40 -12.36
N ASN A 104 -19.11 -1.47 -11.57
CA ASN A 104 -19.50 -2.81 -12.02
C ASN A 104 -21.01 -2.94 -12.24
N ILE A 105 -21.84 -2.25 -11.42
CA ILE A 105 -23.30 -2.20 -11.63
C ILE A 105 -23.63 -1.51 -12.96
N ALA A 106 -22.94 -0.39 -13.29
CA ALA A 106 -23.13 0.33 -14.55
C ALA A 106 -22.87 -0.57 -15.76
N SER A 107 -21.77 -1.32 -15.73
CA SER A 107 -21.43 -2.29 -16.78
C SER A 107 -22.52 -3.36 -16.98
N VAL A 108 -23.07 -3.90 -15.89
CA VAL A 108 -24.20 -4.86 -15.96
C VAL A 108 -25.45 -4.22 -16.56
N ILE A 109 -25.77 -2.97 -16.21
CA ILE A 109 -26.91 -2.24 -16.78
C ILE A 109 -26.75 -2.10 -18.30
N VAL A 110 -25.57 -1.67 -18.76
CA VAL A 110 -25.29 -1.50 -20.20
C VAL A 110 -25.49 -2.82 -20.96
N GLN A 111 -25.06 -3.94 -20.38
CA GLN A 111 -25.07 -5.22 -21.08
C GLN A 111 -26.43 -5.95 -21.05
N TRP A 112 -27.20 -5.80 -19.97
CA TRP A 112 -28.41 -6.59 -19.75
C TRP A 112 -29.72 -5.78 -19.80
N MET A 113 -29.65 -4.44 -19.75
CA MET A 113 -30.83 -3.57 -19.70
C MET A 113 -30.83 -2.53 -20.84
N PRO A 114 -31.28 -2.91 -22.06
CA PRO A 114 -31.29 -2.02 -23.22
C PRO A 114 -32.16 -0.77 -23.03
N SER A 115 -33.23 -0.86 -22.23
CA SER A 115 -34.18 0.24 -22.00
C SER A 115 -33.58 1.45 -21.28
N ILE A 116 -32.51 1.25 -20.50
CA ILE A 116 -31.83 2.32 -19.74
C ILE A 116 -30.33 2.38 -20.06
N GLN A 117 -29.92 1.87 -21.23
CA GLN A 117 -28.52 1.71 -21.61
C GLN A 117 -27.75 3.05 -21.63
N VAL A 118 -28.40 4.15 -22.02
CA VAL A 118 -27.82 5.51 -21.99
C VAL A 118 -27.43 5.92 -20.57
N VAL A 119 -28.25 5.58 -19.57
CA VAL A 119 -27.95 5.85 -18.16
C VAL A 119 -26.75 5.02 -17.70
N GLY A 120 -26.68 3.76 -18.13
CA GLY A 120 -25.54 2.88 -17.87
C GLY A 120 -24.23 3.45 -18.42
N TYR A 121 -24.21 3.90 -19.67
CA TYR A 121 -23.01 4.52 -20.27
C TYR A 121 -22.58 5.80 -19.56
N LEU A 122 -23.53 6.66 -19.21
CA LEU A 122 -23.22 7.91 -18.52
C LEU A 122 -22.63 7.63 -17.12
N LEU A 123 -23.18 6.65 -16.41
CA LEU A 123 -22.70 6.22 -15.11
C LEU A 123 -21.30 5.58 -15.21
N ASP A 124 -21.09 4.69 -16.17
CA ASP A 124 -19.80 4.03 -16.41
C ASP A 124 -18.71 5.05 -16.74
N PHE A 125 -19.01 5.99 -17.64
CA PHE A 125 -18.10 7.10 -17.97
C PHE A 125 -17.76 7.95 -16.75
N ALA A 126 -18.77 8.38 -15.98
CA ALA A 126 -18.57 9.19 -14.78
C ALA A 126 -17.74 8.45 -13.73
N CYS A 127 -18.07 7.18 -13.46
CA CYS A 127 -17.32 6.33 -12.55
C CYS A 127 -15.87 6.13 -13.01
N GLY A 128 -15.63 5.85 -14.29
CA GLY A 128 -14.30 5.68 -14.86
C GLY A 128 -13.43 6.95 -14.71
N VAL A 129 -14.00 8.13 -14.98
CA VAL A 129 -13.31 9.41 -14.79
C VAL A 129 -12.96 9.63 -13.32
N VAL A 130 -13.92 9.44 -12.41
CA VAL A 130 -13.67 9.60 -10.97
C VAL A 130 -12.62 8.58 -10.50
N TYR A 131 -12.67 7.33 -10.99
CA TYR A 131 -11.73 6.27 -10.62
C TYR A 131 -10.31 6.65 -11.03
N GLY A 132 -10.13 7.11 -12.27
CA GLY A 132 -8.84 7.59 -12.76
C GLY A 132 -8.31 8.80 -12.00
N VAL A 133 -9.16 9.77 -11.68
CA VAL A 133 -8.77 10.93 -10.85
C VAL A 133 -8.35 10.49 -9.45
N VAL A 134 -9.05 9.54 -8.83
CA VAL A 134 -8.68 9.00 -7.52
C VAL A 134 -7.34 8.26 -7.58
N LEU A 135 -7.09 7.45 -8.61
CA LEU A 135 -5.79 6.79 -8.81
C LEU A 135 -4.67 7.82 -8.98
N LEU A 136 -4.88 8.87 -9.77
CA LEU A 136 -3.90 9.97 -9.90
C LEU A 136 -3.70 10.74 -8.59
N ARG A 137 -4.75 10.88 -7.79
CA ARG A 137 -4.66 11.48 -6.48
C ARG A 137 -3.79 10.64 -5.55
N ILE A 138 -3.96 9.31 -5.57
CA ILE A 138 -3.08 8.38 -4.86
C ILE A 138 -1.64 8.46 -5.39
N ALA A 139 -1.47 8.61 -6.71
CA ALA A 139 -0.17 8.70 -7.37
C ALA A 139 0.70 9.87 -6.87
N SER A 140 0.09 10.92 -6.30
CA SER A 140 0.84 12.02 -5.66
C SER A 140 1.68 11.58 -4.45
N ARG A 141 1.39 10.42 -3.85
CA ARG A 141 2.11 9.84 -2.70
C ARG A 141 2.64 8.43 -2.96
N ALA A 142 2.15 7.75 -4.00
CA ALA A 142 2.59 6.41 -4.40
C ALA A 142 2.66 6.31 -5.93
N GLU A 143 3.84 6.55 -6.50
CA GLU A 143 4.01 6.72 -7.96
C GLU A 143 3.52 5.54 -8.80
N GLY A 144 3.47 4.32 -8.24
CA GLY A 144 2.97 3.12 -8.92
C GLY A 144 1.56 3.27 -9.50
N TYR A 145 0.70 4.12 -8.92
CA TYR A 145 -0.67 4.35 -9.41
C TYR A 145 -0.77 5.29 -10.62
N ARG A 146 0.32 6.01 -10.96
CA ARG A 146 0.28 7.07 -11.98
C ARG A 146 -0.16 6.53 -13.35
N TRP A 147 0.45 5.43 -13.79
CA TRP A 147 0.12 4.84 -15.09
C TRP A 147 -1.26 4.23 -15.12
N ALA A 148 -1.71 3.59 -14.03
CA ALA A 148 -3.09 3.10 -13.91
C ALA A 148 -4.11 4.24 -14.08
N GLY A 149 -3.90 5.35 -13.37
CA GLY A 149 -4.79 6.52 -13.45
C GLY A 149 -4.80 7.18 -14.84
N ILE A 150 -3.65 7.34 -15.50
CA ILE A 150 -3.60 7.92 -16.86
C ILE A 150 -4.31 7.00 -17.85
N LEU A 151 -3.99 5.72 -17.84
CA LEU A 151 -4.55 4.75 -18.79
C LEU A 151 -6.07 4.63 -18.64
N ILE A 152 -6.59 4.57 -17.41
CA ILE A 152 -8.05 4.47 -17.22
C ILE A 152 -8.79 5.72 -17.67
N LEU A 153 -8.19 6.91 -17.56
CA LEU A 153 -8.79 8.14 -18.08
C LEU A 153 -8.84 8.14 -19.61
N ILE A 154 -7.77 7.68 -20.26
CA ILE A 154 -7.75 7.54 -21.73
C ILE A 154 -8.80 6.51 -22.16
N THR A 155 -8.87 5.35 -21.50
CA THR A 155 -9.91 4.32 -21.73
C THR A 155 -11.31 4.90 -21.59
N ALA A 156 -11.62 5.62 -20.50
CA ALA A 156 -12.93 6.22 -20.29
C ALA A 156 -13.30 7.24 -21.40
N LEU A 157 -12.34 8.04 -21.87
CA LEU A 157 -12.56 8.97 -22.99
C LEU A 157 -12.82 8.26 -24.32
N LEU A 158 -12.09 7.16 -24.59
CA LEU A 158 -12.30 6.35 -25.79
C LEU A 158 -13.69 5.70 -25.77
N ASP A 159 -14.06 5.07 -24.66
CA ASP A 159 -15.35 4.36 -24.52
C ASP A 159 -16.53 5.33 -24.54
N GLY A 160 -16.42 6.48 -23.86
CA GLY A 160 -17.45 7.53 -23.90
C GLY A 160 -17.60 8.16 -25.28
N GLY A 161 -16.48 8.32 -26.02
CA GLY A 161 -16.48 8.83 -27.39
C GLY A 161 -17.00 7.83 -28.42
N ALA A 162 -16.86 6.52 -28.17
CA ALA A 162 -17.21 5.46 -29.11
C ALA A 162 -18.70 5.48 -29.51
N ILE A 163 -19.57 6.00 -28.65
CA ILE A 163 -21.02 6.10 -28.89
C ILE A 163 -21.34 7.02 -30.08
N PHE A 164 -20.48 7.99 -30.39
CA PHE A 164 -20.68 8.92 -31.51
C PHE A 164 -20.13 8.41 -32.84
N ILE A 165 -19.52 7.22 -32.86
CA ILE A 165 -18.86 6.68 -34.03
C ILE A 165 -19.88 5.91 -34.88
N SER A 166 -20.30 6.49 -36.01
CA SER A 166 -21.24 5.83 -36.93
C SER A 166 -20.63 4.65 -37.70
N ASN A 167 -19.29 4.58 -37.82
CA ASN A 167 -18.60 3.53 -38.55
C ASN A 167 -18.26 2.35 -37.63
N GLU A 168 -18.91 1.20 -37.84
CA GLU A 168 -18.75 0.00 -37.01
C GLU A 168 -17.31 -0.52 -36.97
N ALA A 169 -16.59 -0.51 -38.10
CA ALA A 169 -15.20 -0.98 -38.13
C ALA A 169 -14.28 -0.07 -37.31
N LEU A 170 -14.52 1.25 -37.35
CA LEU A 170 -13.78 2.21 -36.55
C LEU A 170 -14.15 2.10 -35.06
N ALA A 171 -15.43 1.91 -34.74
CA ALA A 171 -15.90 1.69 -33.36
C ALA A 171 -15.29 0.42 -32.76
N LEU A 172 -15.24 -0.68 -33.51
CA LEU A 172 -14.59 -1.93 -33.11
C LEU A 172 -13.09 -1.72 -32.89
N THR A 173 -12.42 -0.98 -33.78
CA THR A 173 -11.00 -0.65 -33.63
C THR A 173 -10.73 0.14 -32.34
N VAL A 174 -11.55 1.15 -32.05
CA VAL A 174 -11.46 1.95 -30.81
C VAL A 174 -11.68 1.08 -29.58
N SER A 175 -12.67 0.18 -29.61
CA SER A 175 -12.96 -0.75 -28.51
C SER A 175 -11.78 -1.70 -28.23
N LEU A 176 -11.14 -2.24 -29.28
CA LEU A 176 -9.94 -3.07 -29.13
C LEU A 176 -8.78 -2.29 -28.51
N CYS A 177 -8.55 -1.04 -28.96
CA CYS A 177 -7.54 -0.17 -28.35
C CYS A 177 -7.85 0.10 -26.88
N SER A 178 -9.11 0.40 -26.54
CA SER A 178 -9.56 0.65 -25.18
C SER A 178 -9.34 -0.58 -24.28
N ALA A 179 -9.66 -1.78 -24.77
CA ALA A 179 -9.44 -3.04 -24.05
C ALA A 179 -7.97 -3.29 -23.73
N ILE A 180 -7.06 -3.01 -24.68
CA ILE A 180 -5.61 -3.13 -24.46
C ILE A 180 -5.15 -2.14 -23.38
N LEU A 181 -5.57 -0.88 -23.45
CA LEU A 181 -5.21 0.14 -22.46
C LEU A 181 -5.77 -0.21 -21.07
N SER A 182 -7.00 -0.69 -21.00
CA SER A 182 -7.64 -1.15 -19.76
C SER A 182 -6.88 -2.32 -19.13
N PHE A 183 -6.38 -3.25 -19.95
CA PHE A 183 -5.55 -4.36 -19.47
C PHE A 183 -4.22 -3.88 -18.86
N PHE A 184 -3.52 -2.95 -19.51
CA PHE A 184 -2.31 -2.34 -18.95
C PHE A 184 -2.61 -1.49 -17.70
N SER A 185 -3.76 -0.81 -17.67
CA SER A 185 -4.22 -0.07 -16.49
C SER A 185 -4.38 -1.01 -15.29
N CYS A 186 -5.07 -2.15 -15.48
CA CYS A 186 -5.22 -3.18 -14.46
C CYS A 186 -3.87 -3.74 -14.00
N TYR A 187 -2.94 -4.04 -14.92
CA TYR A 187 -1.60 -4.48 -14.54
C TYR A 187 -0.91 -3.50 -13.58
N ASN A 188 -0.94 -2.20 -13.91
CA ASN A 188 -0.31 -1.17 -13.08
C ASN A 188 -1.03 -1.03 -11.74
N GLU A 189 -2.36 -1.06 -11.71
CA GLU A 189 -3.16 -0.95 -10.48
C GLU A 189 -2.87 -2.09 -9.49
N PHE A 190 -2.86 -3.33 -9.96
CA PHE A 190 -2.61 -4.50 -9.11
C PHE A 190 -1.19 -4.49 -8.53
N ASN A 191 -0.19 -4.12 -9.33
CA ASN A 191 1.17 -3.99 -8.83
C ASN A 191 1.31 -2.80 -7.87
N ALA A 192 0.66 -1.68 -8.14
CA ALA A 192 0.67 -0.53 -7.24
C ALA A 192 0.07 -0.87 -5.86
N HIS A 193 -1.02 -1.64 -5.82
CA HIS A 193 -1.58 -2.15 -4.56
C HIS A 193 -0.60 -3.08 -3.82
N ALA A 194 0.05 -3.99 -4.53
CA ALA A 194 1.06 -4.86 -3.93
C ALA A 194 2.27 -4.05 -3.39
N ASP A 195 2.77 -3.10 -4.17
CA ASP A 195 3.95 -2.32 -3.84
C ASP A 195 3.75 -1.43 -2.61
N VAL A 196 2.57 -0.82 -2.44
CA VAL A 196 2.30 -0.01 -1.24
C VAL A 196 2.12 -0.84 0.03
N LEU A 197 1.78 -2.12 -0.11
CA LEU A 197 1.63 -3.05 1.01
C LEU A 197 2.95 -3.73 1.38
N ALA A 198 3.95 -3.72 0.49
CA ALA A 198 5.25 -4.32 0.76
C ALA A 198 5.91 -3.69 2.00
N GLY A 199 6.32 -4.53 2.95
CA GLY A 199 6.86 -4.11 4.24
C GLY A 199 5.82 -3.79 5.32
N LEU A 200 4.54 -3.64 4.97
CA LEU A 200 3.44 -3.46 5.92
C LEU A 200 2.63 -4.75 6.11
N ASP A 201 2.18 -5.35 5.01
CA ASP A 201 1.46 -6.61 4.95
C ASP A 201 1.91 -7.39 3.70
N ASN A 202 2.98 -8.16 3.87
CA ASN A 202 3.59 -8.91 2.78
C ASN A 202 2.65 -10.00 2.25
N GLU A 203 1.78 -10.56 3.09
CA GLU A 203 0.83 -11.59 2.67
C GLU A 203 -0.21 -10.99 1.71
N LEU A 204 -0.81 -9.86 2.08
CA LEU A 204 -1.79 -9.18 1.21
C LEU A 204 -1.13 -8.64 -0.07
N SER A 205 0.11 -8.17 0.00
CA SER A 205 0.91 -7.80 -1.18
C SER A 205 1.05 -8.98 -2.16
N ASP A 206 1.41 -10.16 -1.67
CA ASP A 206 1.55 -11.36 -2.50
C ASP A 206 0.20 -11.82 -3.07
N GLN A 207 -0.88 -11.68 -2.30
CA GLN A 207 -2.24 -11.95 -2.76
C GLN A 207 -2.62 -11.06 -3.95
N TRP A 208 -2.28 -9.77 -3.94
CA TRP A 208 -2.48 -8.87 -5.08
C TRP A 208 -1.72 -9.30 -6.33
N ARG A 209 -0.43 -9.65 -6.20
CA ARG A 209 0.38 -10.15 -7.33
C ARG A 209 -0.16 -11.47 -7.88
N LYS A 210 -0.64 -12.35 -7.01
CA LYS A 210 -1.28 -13.62 -7.40
C LYS A 210 -2.60 -13.36 -8.12
N LEU A 211 -3.41 -12.42 -7.66
CA LEU A 211 -4.68 -12.05 -8.28
C LEU A 211 -4.48 -11.53 -9.71
N TRP A 212 -3.43 -10.73 -9.95
CA TRP A 212 -3.05 -10.31 -11.31
C TRP A 212 -2.75 -11.51 -12.22
N LYS A 213 -1.99 -12.50 -11.75
CA LYS A 213 -1.68 -13.70 -12.55
C LYS A 213 -2.95 -14.48 -12.90
N TRP A 214 -3.90 -14.59 -11.97
CA TRP A 214 -5.20 -15.20 -12.24
C TRP A 214 -6.03 -14.39 -13.24
N MET A 215 -6.01 -13.06 -13.13
CA MET A 215 -6.64 -12.17 -14.12
C MET A 215 -6.07 -12.41 -15.51
N LEU A 216 -4.74 -12.41 -15.66
CA LEU A 216 -4.06 -12.69 -16.93
C LEU A 216 -4.48 -14.05 -17.52
N ILE A 217 -4.46 -15.12 -16.71
CA ILE A 217 -4.86 -16.47 -17.15
C ILE A 217 -6.34 -16.49 -17.58
N ALA A 218 -7.23 -15.86 -16.82
CA ALA A 218 -8.66 -15.79 -17.13
C ALA A 218 -8.92 -14.99 -18.43
N THR A 219 -8.20 -13.88 -18.65
CA THR A 219 -8.29 -13.10 -19.88
C THR A 219 -7.80 -13.90 -21.09
N ILE A 220 -6.69 -14.64 -20.97
CA ILE A 220 -6.21 -15.52 -22.04
C ILE A 220 -7.24 -16.62 -22.33
N ALA A 221 -7.77 -17.26 -21.28
CA ALA A 221 -8.80 -18.28 -21.43
C ALA A 221 -10.07 -17.73 -22.11
N MET A 222 -10.47 -16.50 -21.80
CA MET A 222 -11.58 -15.82 -22.46
C MET A 222 -11.30 -15.64 -23.97
N ILE A 223 -10.13 -15.11 -24.34
CA ILE A 223 -9.78 -14.87 -25.75
C ILE A 223 -9.75 -16.20 -26.52
N VAL A 224 -9.10 -17.23 -25.97
CA VAL A 224 -9.06 -18.57 -26.57
C VAL A 224 -10.47 -19.15 -26.67
N GLY A 225 -11.28 -19.01 -25.61
CA GLY A 225 -12.68 -19.43 -25.60
C GLY A 225 -13.47 -18.80 -26.75
N VAL A 226 -13.37 -17.48 -26.93
CA VAL A 226 -14.02 -16.72 -28.02
C VAL A 226 -13.60 -17.25 -29.39
N ILE A 227 -12.30 -17.45 -29.64
CA ILE A 227 -11.77 -17.93 -30.93
C ILE A 227 -12.32 -19.33 -31.28
N PHE A 228 -12.45 -20.20 -30.28
CA PHE A 228 -12.92 -21.58 -30.47
C PHE A 228 -14.41 -21.78 -30.15
N THR A 229 -15.21 -20.71 -30.01
CA THR A 229 -16.64 -20.77 -29.63
C THR A 229 -17.49 -21.66 -30.54
N VAL A 230 -17.11 -21.81 -31.81
CA VAL A 230 -17.79 -22.69 -32.77
C VAL A 230 -17.78 -24.16 -32.33
N ILE A 231 -16.82 -24.55 -31.49
CA ILE A 231 -16.74 -25.86 -30.86
C ILE A 231 -17.32 -25.75 -29.45
N VAL A 232 -18.15 -26.71 -29.03
CA VAL A 232 -18.78 -26.74 -27.69
C VAL A 232 -17.77 -26.51 -26.56
N ILE A 233 -16.54 -27.05 -26.70
CA ILE A 233 -15.46 -26.86 -25.74
C ILE A 233 -15.08 -25.37 -25.60
N GLY A 234 -14.99 -24.61 -26.70
CA GLY A 234 -14.67 -23.18 -26.63
C GLY A 234 -15.75 -22.36 -25.92
N ALA A 235 -17.03 -22.68 -26.15
CA ALA A 235 -18.13 -22.06 -25.40
C ALA A 235 -18.06 -22.35 -23.89
N LEU A 236 -17.73 -23.58 -23.50
CA LEU A 236 -17.53 -23.95 -22.09
C LEU A 236 -16.34 -23.21 -21.46
N VAL A 237 -15.22 -23.10 -22.18
CA VAL A 237 -14.04 -22.34 -21.73
C VAL A 237 -14.38 -20.86 -21.56
N PHE A 238 -15.12 -20.27 -22.50
CA PHE A 238 -15.56 -18.87 -22.42
C PHE A 238 -16.45 -18.63 -21.19
N LEU A 239 -17.44 -19.50 -20.94
CA LEU A 239 -18.29 -19.42 -19.76
C LEU A 239 -17.48 -19.56 -18.45
N ALA A 240 -16.56 -20.52 -18.40
CA ALA A 240 -15.67 -20.69 -17.24
C ALA A 240 -14.80 -19.45 -17.00
N ALA A 241 -14.30 -18.81 -18.07
CA ALA A 241 -13.52 -17.58 -17.98
C ALA A 241 -14.34 -16.40 -17.44
N ILE A 242 -15.60 -16.24 -17.87
CA ILE A 242 -16.51 -15.22 -17.33
C ILE A 242 -16.71 -15.41 -15.81
N ILE A 243 -16.98 -16.65 -15.39
CA ILE A 243 -17.16 -16.98 -13.96
C ILE A 243 -15.86 -16.66 -13.19
N ALA A 244 -14.70 -17.04 -13.74
CA ALA A 244 -13.41 -16.75 -13.12
C ALA A 244 -13.18 -15.24 -12.95
N LEU A 245 -13.48 -14.43 -13.98
CA LEU A 245 -13.37 -12.97 -13.89
C LEU A 245 -14.32 -12.36 -12.87
N LEU A 246 -15.54 -12.88 -12.75
CA LEU A 246 -16.49 -12.45 -11.72
C LEU A 246 -15.93 -12.73 -10.32
N VAL A 247 -15.41 -13.94 -10.09
CA VAL A 247 -14.77 -14.31 -8.81
C VAL A 247 -13.56 -13.40 -8.53
N ILE A 248 -12.73 -13.12 -9.54
CA ILE A 248 -11.60 -12.21 -9.42
C ILE A 248 -12.05 -10.78 -9.08
N GLY A 249 -13.15 -10.30 -9.65
CA GLY A 249 -13.76 -9.01 -9.30
C GLY A 249 -14.20 -8.94 -7.83
N ILE A 250 -14.82 -10.00 -7.32
CA ILE A 250 -15.18 -10.11 -5.89
C ILE A 250 -13.92 -10.10 -5.02
N LEU A 251 -12.89 -10.88 -5.39
CA LEU A 251 -11.62 -10.90 -4.66
C LEU A 251 -10.92 -9.52 -4.69
N LYS A 252 -10.95 -8.81 -5.82
CA LYS A 252 -10.43 -7.44 -5.93
C LYS A 252 -11.14 -6.52 -4.93
N LEU A 253 -12.47 -6.60 -4.84
CA LEU A 253 -13.25 -5.83 -3.87
C LEU A 253 -12.86 -6.16 -2.41
N VAL A 254 -12.72 -7.44 -2.07
CA VAL A 254 -12.27 -7.89 -0.74
C VAL A 254 -10.86 -7.40 -0.45
N TYR A 255 -9.96 -7.46 -1.42
CA TYR A 255 -8.57 -7.02 -1.24
C TYR A 255 -8.47 -5.51 -1.12
N LEU A 256 -9.27 -4.72 -1.86
CA LEU A 256 -9.37 -3.27 -1.68
C LEU A 256 -9.81 -2.93 -0.25
N PHE A 257 -10.84 -3.61 0.26
CA PHE A 257 -11.30 -3.44 1.63
C PHE A 257 -10.20 -3.74 2.66
N ARG A 258 -9.55 -4.90 2.55
CA ARG A 258 -8.44 -5.27 3.44
C ARG A 258 -7.28 -4.28 3.36
N THR A 259 -6.92 -3.84 2.15
CA THR A 259 -5.86 -2.85 1.94
C THR A 259 -6.20 -1.54 2.65
N ALA A 260 -7.43 -1.06 2.52
CA ALA A 260 -7.89 0.15 3.23
C ALA A 260 -7.81 -0.03 4.76
N GLN A 261 -8.22 -1.19 5.29
CA GLN A 261 -8.11 -1.50 6.72
C GLN A 261 -6.66 -1.54 7.20
N THR A 262 -5.75 -2.20 6.48
CA THR A 262 -4.33 -2.24 6.85
C THR A 262 -3.74 -0.83 6.98
N PHE A 263 -4.04 0.06 6.05
CA PHE A 263 -3.58 1.46 6.14
C PHE A 263 -4.28 2.26 7.24
N GLN A 264 -5.55 1.96 7.53
CA GLN A 264 -6.28 2.56 8.65
C GLN A 264 -5.66 2.17 10.01
N ASP A 265 -5.27 0.90 10.17
CA ASP A 265 -4.59 0.41 11.37
C ASP A 265 -3.21 1.04 11.53
N VAL A 266 -2.46 1.18 10.43
CA VAL A 266 -1.17 1.89 10.43
C VAL A 266 -1.33 3.35 10.82
N ALA A 267 -2.40 4.02 10.37
CA ALA A 267 -2.69 5.39 10.75
C ALA A 267 -3.10 5.55 12.21
N ALA A 268 -3.69 4.51 12.82
CA ALA A 268 -4.18 4.51 14.18
C ALA A 268 -3.13 4.14 15.24
N ARG A 269 -2.05 3.44 14.86
CA ARG A 269 -0.93 3.08 15.73
C ARG A 269 -0.08 4.30 16.05
#